data_AF-A0A1N6T2H1-F1
#
_entry.id   AF-A0A1N6T2H1-F1
#
_cell.length_a   1.000
_cell.length_b   1.000
_cell.length_c   1.000
_cell.angle_alpha   90.00
_cell.angle_beta   90.00
_cell.angle_gamma   90.00
#
_symmetry.space_group_name_H-M   'P 1'
#
loop_
_entity.id
_entity.type
_entity.pdbx_description
1 polymer ?
#
loop_
_entity_poly.entity_id
_entity_poly.type
_entity_poly.pdbx_seq_one_letter_code
_entity_poly.pdbx_strand_id
1 'polypeptide(L)'
;MVDIPNMRPSILRKLHENLAEPDYAEEFLASLASYLASAAPDGGVDSDRLNVVGLQLSNAKVWDYLKPADVMKRAGHISSEVLLTFTSGMPDAVARSFLETRVRDAAE
;
A
#
# COMPACT_ATOMS: atom_id res chain seq x y z
N MET A 1 -6.44 1.19 -14.57
CA MET A 1 -5.26 0.88 -13.75
C MET A 1 -4.79 2.15 -13.09
N VAL A 2 -4.72 2.19 -11.76
CA VAL A 2 -4.35 3.40 -11.00
C VAL A 2 -2.84 3.52 -10.93
N ASP A 3 -2.28 4.64 -11.41
CA ASP A 3 -0.85 4.92 -11.30
C ASP A 3 -0.52 5.49 -9.92
N ILE A 4 -0.44 4.57 -8.94
CA ILE A 4 -0.22 4.88 -7.52
C ILE A 4 1.02 5.75 -7.28
N PRO A 5 2.21 5.40 -7.80
CA PRO A 5 3.42 6.12 -7.44
C PRO A 5 3.61 7.45 -8.19
N ASN A 6 2.68 7.83 -9.08
CA ASN A 6 2.62 9.14 -9.73
C ASN A 6 1.30 9.89 -9.45
N MET A 7 0.57 9.51 -8.41
CA MET A 7 -0.70 10.16 -8.09
C MET A 7 -0.52 11.66 -7.85
N ARG A 8 -1.25 12.47 -8.62
CA ARG A 8 -1.23 13.93 -8.46
C ARG A 8 -1.85 14.31 -7.11
N PRO A 9 -1.40 15.40 -6.46
CA PRO A 9 -2.00 15.88 -5.20
C PRO A 9 -3.50 16.14 -5.28
N SER A 10 -4.03 16.50 -6.46
CA SER A 10 -5.48 16.65 -6.68
C SER A 10 -6.25 15.33 -6.59
N ILE A 11 -5.63 14.21 -7.02
CA ILE A 11 -6.20 12.87 -6.94
C ILE A 11 -6.14 12.39 -5.49
N LEU A 12 -4.99 12.55 -4.82
CA LEU A 12 -4.83 12.18 -3.41
C LEU A 12 -5.88 12.83 -2.50
N ARG A 13 -6.22 14.10 -2.75
CA ARG A 13 -7.28 14.81 -2.01
C ARG A 13 -8.68 14.23 -2.20
N LYS A 14 -8.97 13.66 -3.38
CA LYS A 14 -10.25 13.03 -3.70
C LYS A 14 -10.24 11.52 -3.46
N LEU A 15 -9.09 10.96 -3.08
CA LEU A 15 -8.92 9.51 -2.98
C LEU A 15 -9.87 8.92 -1.94
N HIS A 16 -10.05 9.60 -0.80
CA HIS A 16 -11.03 9.23 0.22
C HIS A 16 -12.47 9.15 -0.34
N GLU A 17 -12.88 10.09 -1.21
CA GLU A 17 -14.21 10.09 -1.83
C GLU A 17 -14.33 8.95 -2.85
N ASN A 18 -13.32 8.77 -3.70
CA ASN A 18 -13.31 7.73 -4.72
C ASN A 18 -13.30 6.33 -4.11
N LEU A 19 -12.60 6.12 -2.99
CA LEU A 19 -12.53 4.83 -2.30
C LEU A 19 -13.84 4.44 -1.59
N ALA A 20 -14.78 5.37 -1.44
CA ALA A 20 -16.14 5.03 -1.00
C ALA A 20 -16.92 4.27 -2.09
N GLU A 21 -16.54 4.41 -3.36
CA GLU A 21 -17.11 3.65 -4.47
C GLU A 21 -16.48 2.25 -4.53
N PRO A 22 -17.26 1.15 -4.38
CA PRO A 22 -16.72 -0.20 -4.28
C PRO A 22 -15.87 -0.62 -5.48
N ASP A 23 -16.30 -0.29 -6.70
CA ASP A 23 -15.59 -0.66 -7.93
C ASP A 23 -14.22 0.03 -8.01
N TYR A 24 -14.15 1.28 -7.56
CA TYR A 24 -12.89 2.02 -7.52
C TYR A 24 -11.98 1.49 -6.41
N ALA A 25 -12.53 1.14 -5.25
CA ALA A 25 -11.77 0.54 -4.15
C ALA A 25 -11.13 -0.79 -4.56
N GLU A 26 -11.87 -1.64 -5.30
CA GLU A 26 -11.35 -2.89 -5.85
C GLU A 26 -10.25 -2.65 -6.91
N GLU A 27 -10.45 -1.70 -7.83
CA GLU A 27 -9.42 -1.35 -8.83
C GLU A 27 -8.15 -0.81 -8.14
N PHE A 28 -8.33 0.02 -7.12
CA PHE A 28 -7.25 0.59 -6.34
C PHE A 28 -6.49 -0.50 -5.57
N LEU A 29 -7.20 -1.40 -4.90
CA LEU A 29 -6.64 -2.56 -4.19
C LEU A 29 -5.79 -3.41 -5.13
N ALA A 30 -6.31 -3.73 -6.32
CA ALA A 30 -5.59 -4.51 -7.32
C ALA A 30 -4.32 -3.77 -7.81
N SER A 31 -4.42 -2.46 -8.03
CA SER A 31 -3.28 -1.64 -8.46
C SER A 31 -2.21 -1.54 -7.37
N LEU A 32 -2.60 -1.41 -6.10
CA LEU A 32 -1.69 -1.37 -4.95
C LEU A 32 -0.98 -2.70 -4.74
N ALA A 33 -1.72 -3.80 -4.80
CA ALA A 33 -1.16 -5.13 -4.72
C ALA A 33 -0.14 -5.39 -5.83
N SER A 34 -0.45 -5.02 -7.07
CA SER A 34 0.46 -5.14 -8.22
C SER A 34 1.72 -4.28 -8.05
N TYR A 35 1.56 -3.04 -7.57
CA TYR A 35 2.68 -2.14 -7.30
C TYR A 35 3.63 -2.73 -6.26
N LEU A 36 3.11 -3.23 -5.14
CA LEU A 36 3.94 -3.80 -4.06
C LEU A 36 4.59 -5.13 -4.45
N ALA A 37 3.90 -5.98 -5.23
CA ALA A 37 4.45 -7.25 -5.70
C ALA A 37 5.55 -7.07 -6.76
N SER A 38 5.47 -6.00 -7.56
CA SER A 38 6.45 -5.69 -8.61
C SER A 38 7.57 -4.75 -8.17
N ALA A 39 7.44 -4.14 -6.99
CA ALA A 39 8.47 -3.26 -6.45
C ALA A 39 9.75 -4.04 -6.13
N ALA A 40 10.87 -3.56 -6.67
CA ALA A 40 12.19 -4.03 -6.33
C ALA A 40 12.92 -2.89 -5.61
N PRO A 41 13.09 -2.96 -4.28
CA PRO A 41 13.89 -1.99 -3.56
C PRO A 41 15.35 -2.28 -3.93
N ASP A 42 15.95 -1.37 -4.66
CA ASP A 42 17.36 -1.40 -5.03
C ASP A 42 18.24 -0.69 -3.98
N GLY A 43 17.67 -0.36 -2.82
CA GLY A 43 18.31 0.46 -1.79
C GLY A 43 18.49 1.94 -2.16
N GLY A 44 17.91 2.38 -3.29
CA GLY A 44 18.02 3.74 -3.81
C GLY A 44 16.67 4.44 -3.97
N VAL A 45 16.44 5.06 -5.15
CA VAL A 45 15.29 5.92 -5.45
C VAL A 45 13.95 5.19 -5.31
N ASP A 46 13.91 3.88 -5.61
CA ASP A 46 12.68 3.11 -5.50
C ASP A 46 12.27 2.86 -4.04
N SER A 47 13.22 2.88 -3.11
CA SER A 47 12.94 2.77 -1.67
C SER A 47 12.33 4.06 -1.11
N ASP A 48 12.88 5.23 -1.47
CA ASP A 48 12.27 6.53 -1.14
C ASP A 48 10.85 6.62 -1.69
N ARG A 49 10.66 6.18 -2.93
CA ARG A 49 9.36 6.21 -3.58
C ARG A 49 8.34 5.32 -2.87
N LEU A 50 8.73 4.12 -2.46
CA LEU A 50 7.88 3.22 -1.65
C LEU A 50 7.46 3.86 -0.33
N ASN A 51 8.40 4.47 0.39
CA ASN A 51 8.10 5.16 1.65
C ASN A 51 7.12 6.33 1.43
N VAL A 52 7.39 7.19 0.45
CA VAL A 52 6.55 8.34 0.12
C VAL A 52 5.13 7.90 -0.25
N VAL A 53 4.97 6.82 -1.03
CA VAL A 53 3.65 6.27 -1.33
C VAL A 53 2.95 5.83 -0.05
N GLY A 54 3.61 5.08 0.82
CA GLY A 54 3.02 4.64 2.09
C GLY A 54 2.51 5.79 2.96
N LEU A 55 3.31 6.87 3.06
CA LEU A 55 2.93 8.10 3.75
C LEU A 55 1.76 8.82 3.08
N GLN A 56 1.77 8.96 1.74
CA GLN A 56 0.71 9.62 0.99
C GLN A 56 -0.64 8.91 1.13
N LEU A 57 -0.66 7.58 1.04
CA LEU A 57 -1.89 6.80 1.22
C LEU A 57 -2.43 6.91 2.64
N SER A 58 -1.54 6.94 3.63
CA SER A 58 -1.92 7.16 5.03
C SER A 58 -2.53 8.54 5.25
N ASN A 59 -1.92 9.59 4.70
CA ASN A 59 -2.44 10.96 4.77
C ASN A 59 -3.78 11.11 4.02
N ALA A 60 -3.99 10.34 2.95
CA ALA A 60 -5.24 10.29 2.20
C ALA A 60 -6.31 9.40 2.86
N LYS A 61 -6.06 8.85 4.06
CA LYS A 61 -6.98 7.98 4.82
C LYS A 61 -7.45 6.74 4.05
N VAL A 62 -6.57 6.18 3.22
CA VAL A 62 -6.88 4.96 2.45
C VAL A 62 -7.26 3.79 3.36
N TRP A 63 -6.61 3.70 4.52
CA TRP A 63 -6.79 2.60 5.47
C TRP A 63 -8.13 2.59 6.21
N ASP A 64 -8.94 3.65 6.07
CA ASP A 64 -10.33 3.66 6.54
C ASP A 64 -11.22 2.79 5.64
N TYR A 65 -10.79 2.52 4.40
CA TYR A 65 -11.53 1.77 3.39
C TYR A 65 -10.90 0.43 3.03
N LEU A 66 -9.57 0.38 2.97
CA LEU A 66 -8.82 -0.84 2.61
C LEU A 66 -8.17 -1.45 3.84
N LYS A 67 -8.25 -2.77 3.96
CA LYS A 67 -7.53 -3.51 5.01
C LYS A 67 -6.16 -3.94 4.50
N PRO A 68 -5.08 -3.72 5.28
CA PRO A 68 -3.74 -4.23 4.96
C PRO A 68 -3.72 -5.73 4.60
N ALA A 69 -4.53 -6.55 5.28
CA ALA A 69 -4.64 -7.97 5.01
C ALA A 69 -5.14 -8.29 3.59
N ASP A 70 -6.09 -7.50 3.05
CA ASP A 70 -6.61 -7.70 1.70
C ASP A 70 -5.55 -7.33 0.65
N VAL A 71 -4.75 -6.29 0.92
CA VAL A 71 -3.60 -5.91 0.06
C VAL A 71 -2.57 -7.03 0.00
N MET A 72 -2.18 -7.57 1.17
CA MET A 72 -1.20 -8.66 1.29
C MET A 72 -1.69 -9.91 0.56
N LYS A 73 -2.94 -10.32 0.82
CA LYS A 73 -3.56 -11.48 0.18
C LYS A 73 -3.62 -11.32 -1.34
N ARG A 74 -3.94 -10.12 -1.83
CA ARG A 74 -4.06 -9.85 -3.27
C ARG A 74 -2.70 -9.81 -3.96
N ALA A 75 -1.68 -9.27 -3.30
CA ALA A 75 -0.32 -9.21 -3.83
C ALA A 75 0.36 -10.58 -3.85
N GLY A 76 -0.05 -11.49 -2.95
CA GLY A 76 0.55 -12.82 -2.81
C GLY A 76 1.92 -12.72 -2.17
N HIS A 77 2.97 -12.55 -2.98
CA HIS A 77 4.34 -12.41 -2.48
C HIS A 77 4.81 -10.96 -2.54
N ILE A 78 5.11 -10.39 -1.38
CA ILE A 78 5.82 -9.11 -1.23
C ILE A 78 7.12 -9.41 -0.46
N SER A 79 8.25 -8.91 -0.96
CA SER A 79 9.53 -9.10 -0.26
C SER A 79 9.51 -8.34 1.08
N SER A 80 10.20 -8.88 2.08
CA SER A 80 10.25 -8.25 3.41
C SER A 80 10.83 -6.84 3.35
N GLU A 81 11.77 -6.58 2.44
CA GLU A 81 12.38 -5.26 2.25
C GLU A 81 11.39 -4.24 1.68
N VAL A 82 10.57 -4.62 0.68
CA VAL A 82 9.49 -3.76 0.16
C VAL A 82 8.52 -3.44 1.29
N LEU A 83 8.09 -4.47 2.02
CA LEU A 83 7.10 -4.31 3.08
C LEU A 83 7.60 -3.38 4.19
N LEU A 84 8.83 -3.57 4.65
CA LEU A 84 9.44 -2.72 5.69
C LEU A 84 9.60 -1.28 5.20
N THR A 85 10.08 -1.09 3.96
CA THR A 85 10.27 0.24 3.38
C THR A 85 8.94 0.97 3.21
N PHE A 86 7.95 0.29 2.63
CA PHE A 86 6.60 0.83 2.41
C PHE A 86 5.90 1.20 3.72
N THR A 87 6.04 0.36 4.76
CA THR A 87 5.39 0.59 6.06
C THR A 87 6.11 1.61 6.94
N SER A 88 7.38 1.93 6.66
CA SER A 88 8.17 2.88 7.46
C SER A 88 7.62 4.31 7.49
N GLY A 89 6.87 4.72 6.45
CA GLY A 89 6.23 6.03 6.36
C GLY A 89 4.81 6.09 6.91
N MET A 90 4.31 5.00 7.50
CA MET A 90 2.90 4.87 7.92
C MET A 90 2.71 5.07 9.42
N PRO A 91 1.47 5.37 9.88
CA PRO A 91 1.12 5.27 11.28
C PRO A 91 1.37 3.86 11.84
N ASP A 92 1.91 3.77 13.05
CA ASP A 92 2.31 2.51 13.71
C ASP A 92 1.23 1.42 13.68
N ALA A 93 -0.03 1.80 13.91
CA ALA A 93 -1.15 0.86 13.91
C ALA A 93 -1.36 0.19 12.53
N VAL A 94 -1.16 0.94 11.45
CA VAL A 94 -1.30 0.43 10.07
C VAL A 94 -0.07 -0.40 9.71
N ALA A 95 1.13 0.12 9.98
CA ALA A 95 2.39 -0.61 9.74
C ALA A 95 2.38 -1.97 10.45
N ARG A 96 1.96 -2.00 11.71
CA ARG A 96 1.82 -3.22 12.50
C ARG A 96 0.83 -4.21 11.87
N SER A 97 -0.30 -3.74 11.34
CA SER A 97 -1.28 -4.61 10.66
C SER A 97 -0.69 -5.32 9.44
N PHE A 98 0.11 -4.62 8.63
CA PHE A 98 0.86 -5.23 7.52
C PHE A 98 1.85 -6.30 8.00
N LEU A 99 2.64 -5.98 9.02
CA LEU A 99 3.67 -6.88 9.55
C LEU A 99 3.07 -8.12 10.24
N GLU A 100 2.01 -7.95 11.03
CA GLU A 100 1.31 -9.06 11.69
C GLU A 100 0.68 -10.01 10.67
N THR A 101 0.11 -9.49 9.58
CA THR A 101 -0.41 -10.32 8.49
C THR A 101 0.70 -11.17 7.89
N ARG A 102 1.89 -10.59 7.65
CA ARG A 102 3.02 -11.31 7.09
C ARG A 102 3.54 -12.42 8.00
N VAL A 103 3.56 -12.19 9.33
CA VAL A 103 3.97 -13.20 10.31
C VAL A 103 2.99 -14.37 10.35
N ARG A 104 1.69 -14.11 10.19
CA ARG A 104 0.66 -15.18 10.14
C ARG A 104 0.82 -16.05 8.89
N ASP A 105 0.98 -15.45 7.72
CA ASP A 105 1.22 -16.18 6.46
C ASP A 105 2.50 -17.05 6.50
N ALA A 106 3.50 -16.68 7.31
CA ALA A 106 4.73 -17.46 7.43
C ALA A 106 4.62 -18.65 8.41
N ALA A 107 3.54 -18.72 9.18
CA ALA A 107 3.29 -19.78 10.16
C ALA A 107 2.39 -20.91 9.62
N GLU A 108 1.80 -20.73 8.42
CA GLU A 108 0.98 -21.71 7.69
C GLU A 108 1.80 -22.43 6.61
#